data_AF-A0A1B1V3G4-F1
#
_entry.id   AF-A0A1B1V3G4-F1
#
_cell.length_a   1.000
_cell.length_b   1.000
_cell.length_c   1.000
_cell.angle_alpha   90.00
_cell.angle_beta   90.00
_cell.angle_gamma   90.00
#
_symmetry.space_group_name_H-M   'P 1'
#
loop_
_entity.id
_entity.type
_entity.pdbx_description
1 polymer ?
#
loop_
_entity_poly.entity_id
_entity_poly.type
_entity_poly.pdbx_seq_one_letter_code
_entity_poly.pdbx_strand_id
1 'polypeptide(L)' 'MSIRISLWFLVLAVFTATVIIASNVQEDHTLVLAPKADCRWWLGVCSTTNDCCAHLDCDEFSLCAWDGTV' A
#
# COMPACT_ATOMS: atom_id res chain seq x y z
N MET A 1 39.57 6.34 2.56
CA MET A 1 38.17 5.88 2.61
C MET A 1 37.77 5.40 1.20
N SER A 2 38.41 4.33 0.74
CA SER A 2 37.83 2.98 0.59
C SER A 2 36.85 2.86 -0.58
N ILE A 3 37.37 2.77 -1.81
CA ILE A 3 36.65 2.42 -3.06
C ILE A 3 35.67 1.25 -2.86
N ARG A 4 35.98 0.35 -1.92
CA ARG A 4 35.12 -0.76 -1.50
C ARG A 4 33.73 -0.29 -1.06
N ILE A 5 33.63 0.80 -0.29
CA ILE A 5 32.35 1.39 0.13
C ILE A 5 31.54 1.93 -1.05
N SER A 6 32.19 2.53 -2.03
CA SER A 6 31.52 3.01 -3.26
C SER A 6 30.95 1.85 -4.08
N LEU A 7 31.62 0.70 -4.12
CA LEU A 7 31.12 -0.49 -4.82
C LEU A 7 29.88 -1.07 -4.14
N TRP A 8 29.84 -1.09 -2.81
CA TRP A 8 28.66 -1.55 -2.07
C TRP A 8 27.43 -0.68 -2.33
N PHE A 9 27.59 0.65 -2.43
CA PHE A 9 26.49 1.54 -2.78
C PHE A 9 25.95 1.31 -4.21
N LEU A 10 26.84 1.05 -5.17
CA LEU A 10 26.42 0.72 -6.54
C LEU A 10 25.65 -0.60 -6.60
N VAL A 11 26.12 -1.63 -5.88
CA VAL A 11 25.41 -2.91 -5.79
C VAL A 11 24.02 -2.72 -5.17
N LEU A 12 23.93 -2.02 -4.04
CA LEU A 12 22.66 -1.72 -3.37
C LEU A 12 21.66 -1.00 -4.31
N ALA A 13 22.13 0.00 -5.05
CA ALA A 13 21.30 0.78 -5.98
C ALA A 13 20.77 -0.06 -7.16
N VAL A 14 21.55 -1.02 -7.67
CA VAL A 14 21.10 -1.92 -8.74
C VAL A 14 20.07 -2.92 -8.23
N PHE A 15 20.27 -3.48 -7.04
CA PHE A 15 19.30 -4.40 -6.42
C PHE A 15 17.95 -3.70 -6.19
N THR A 16 17.92 -2.48 -5.65
CA THR A 16 16.66 -1.75 -5.43
C THR A 16 15.95 -1.41 -6.74
N ALA A 17 16.68 -1.02 -7.80
CA ALA A 17 16.09 -0.77 -9.12
C ALA A 17 15.42 -2.02 -9.71
N THR A 18 16.00 -3.21 -9.53
CA THR A 18 15.39 -4.46 -10.02
C THR A 18 14.13 -4.89 -9.26
N VAL A 19 14.06 -4.60 -7.95
CA VAL A 19 12.87 -4.89 -7.13
C VAL A 19 11.69 -4.03 -7.57
N ILE A 20 11.94 -2.75 -7.91
CA ILE A 20 10.89 -1.84 -8.38
C ILE A 20 10.25 -2.36 -9.67
N ILE A 21 11.04 -2.90 -10.61
CA ILE A 21 10.54 -3.36 -11.93
C ILE A 21 9.73 -4.67 -11.81
N ALA A 22 10.04 -5.52 -10.85
CA ALA A 22 9.27 -6.74 -10.58
C ALA A 22 7.89 -6.45 -9.96
N SER A 23 7.74 -5.32 -9.25
CA SER A 23 6.48 -4.91 -8.64
C SER A 23 5.42 -4.44 -9.65
N ASN A 24 5.80 -4.10 -10.89
CA ASN A 24 4.85 -3.68 -11.94
C ASN A 24 4.44 -4.81 -12.90
N VAL A 25 4.75 -6.08 -12.60
CA VAL A 25 4.44 -7.22 -13.49
C VAL A 25 3.43 -8.23 -12.92
N GLN A 26 3.08 -8.21 -11.62
CA GLN A 26 2.11 -9.21 -11.14
C GLN A 26 1.38 -8.83 -9.85
N GLU A 27 0.38 -7.96 -9.95
CA GLU A 27 -0.81 -8.08 -9.10
C GLU A 27 -2.04 -7.96 -10.00
N ASP A 28 -2.64 -9.13 -10.26
CA ASP A 28 -3.96 -9.33 -10.86
C ASP A 28 -5.02 -8.52 -10.08
N HIS A 29 -5.16 -7.24 -10.40
CA HIS A 29 -6.25 -6.40 -9.91
C HIS A 29 -7.57 -6.68 -10.66
N THR A 30 -7.91 -7.96 -10.88
CA THR A 30 -9.28 -8.38 -11.20
C THR A 30 -10.09 -8.65 -9.92
N LEU A 31 -9.85 -7.87 -8.87
CA LEU A 31 -10.91 -7.58 -7.90
C LEU A 31 -11.83 -6.58 -8.60
N VAL A 32 -12.90 -7.12 -9.17
CA VAL A 32 -14.09 -6.38 -9.59
C VAL A 32 -14.71 -5.74 -8.33
N LEU A 33 -14.06 -4.72 -7.77
CA LEU A 33 -14.72 -3.80 -6.87
C LEU A 33 -15.51 -2.85 -7.74
N ALA A 34 -16.81 -3.09 -7.78
CA ALA A 34 -17.79 -2.16 -8.28
C ALA A 34 -17.43 -0.73 -7.81
N PRO A 35 -17.51 0.29 -8.68
CA PRO A 35 -17.18 1.66 -8.32
C PRO A 35 -18.24 2.19 -7.34
N LYS A 36 -18.07 1.91 -6.05
CA LYS A 36 -18.76 2.63 -4.99
C LYS A 36 -18.00 3.93 -4.83
N ALA A 37 -18.52 4.95 -5.52
CA ALA A 37 -17.83 6.15 -5.94
C ALA A 37 -17.29 7.09 -4.84
N ASP A 38 -17.10 6.68 -3.58
CA ASP A 38 -16.54 7.57 -2.54
C ASP A 38 -16.12 6.86 -1.22
N CYS A 39 -15.70 5.59 -1.24
CA CYS A 39 -15.18 4.96 -0.02
C CYS A 39 -13.66 5.15 0.16
N ARG A 40 -13.23 5.25 1.41
CA ARG A 40 -11.86 5.44 1.89
C ARG A 40 -11.25 4.07 2.20
N TRP A 41 -10.04 3.86 1.72
CA TRP A 41 -9.28 2.63 1.90
C TRP A 41 -8.47 2.66 3.21
N TRP A 42 -7.66 1.65 3.47
CA TRP A 42 -6.80 1.54 4.66
C TRP A 42 -6.03 2.83 4.96
N LEU A 43 -6.10 3.30 6.22
CA LEU A 43 -5.52 4.57 6.68
C LEU A 43 -6.03 5.82 5.94
N GLY A 44 -7.15 5.71 5.23
CA GLY A 44 -7.88 6.86 4.71
C GLY A 44 -8.59 7.59 5.85
N VAL A 45 -8.57 8.93 5.80
CA VAL A 45 -9.27 9.76 6.80
C VAL A 45 -10.78 9.59 6.65
N CYS A 46 -11.45 9.26 7.76
CA CYS A 46 -12.89 9.03 7.85
C CYS A 46 -13.52 9.87 8.96
N SER A 47 -14.81 10.11 8.86
CA SER A 47 -15.64 10.69 9.93
C SER A 47 -16.70 9.70 10.41
N THR A 48 -17.10 8.76 9.55
CA THR A 48 -18.05 7.69 9.85
C THR A 48 -17.61 6.37 9.24
N THR A 49 -18.06 5.24 9.80
CA THR A 49 -17.83 3.89 9.24
C THR A 49 -18.21 3.75 7.78
N ASN A 50 -19.28 4.43 7.34
CA ASN A 50 -19.75 4.38 5.96
C ASN A 50 -18.81 5.07 4.98
N ASP A 51 -17.87 5.89 5.47
CA ASP A 51 -16.84 6.48 4.64
C ASP A 51 -15.80 5.44 4.26
N CYS A 52 -15.65 4.35 5.02
CA CYS A 52 -14.65 3.31 4.78
C CYS A 52 -15.16 2.25 3.80
N CYS A 53 -14.26 1.65 3.04
CA CYS A 53 -14.59 0.55 2.14
C CYS A 53 -14.92 -0.74 2.92
N ALA A 54 -15.41 -1.78 2.24
CA ALA A 54 -15.77 -3.05 2.88
C ALA A 54 -14.59 -3.63 3.69
N HIS A 55 -14.90 -4.26 4.83
CA HIS A 55 -13.94 -4.79 5.82
C HIS A 55 -13.10 -3.72 6.54
N LEU A 56 -13.52 -2.45 6.47
CA LEU A 56 -12.90 -1.37 7.21
C LEU A 56 -13.95 -0.62 8.04
N ASP A 57 -13.56 -0.21 9.23
CA ASP A 57 -14.32 0.66 10.12
C ASP A 57 -13.50 1.91 10.46
N CYS A 58 -14.17 2.98 10.86
CA CYS A 58 -13.52 4.22 11.27
C CYS A 58 -13.03 4.10 12.71
N ASP A 59 -11.71 4.00 12.88
CA ASP A 59 -11.05 3.85 14.17
C ASP A 59 -11.03 5.17 14.97
N GLU A 60 -10.65 5.10 16.26
CA GLU A 60 -10.56 6.26 17.16
C GLU A 60 -9.63 7.37 16.65
N PHE A 61 -8.67 7.03 15.79
CA PHE A 61 -7.78 7.98 15.11
C PHE A 61 -8.40 8.68 13.89
N SER A 62 -9.70 8.49 13.63
CA SER A 62 -10.39 8.99 12.42
C SER A 62 -9.77 8.44 11.13
N LEU A 63 -9.33 7.18 11.18
CA LEU A 63 -8.72 6.46 10.06
C LEU A 63 -9.48 5.17 9.81
N CYS A 64 -9.65 4.80 8.55
CA CYS A 64 -10.20 3.49 8.19
C CYS A 64 -9.20 2.40 8.55
N ALA A 65 -9.57 1.53 9.50
CA ALA A 65 -8.81 0.38 9.96
C ALA A 65 -9.60 -0.90 9.73
N TRP A 66 -8.93 -2.05 9.78
CA TRP A 66 -9.62 -3.35 9.63
C TRP A 66 -10.70 -3.52 10.70
N ASP A 67 -11.88 -3.95 10.30
CA ASP A 67 -12.99 -4.23 11.22
C ASP A 67 -12.93 -5.65 11.84
N GLY A 68 -11.97 -6.48 11.43
CA GLY A 68 -11.83 -7.85 11.93
C GLY A 68 -12.67 -8.89 11.18
N THR A 69 -13.39 -8.51 10.13
CA THR A 69 -14.19 -9.43 9.32
C THR A 69 -13.38 -10.00 8.15
N VAL A 70 -13.54 -11.30 7.92
CA VAL A 70 -12.94 -12.07 6.80
C VAL A 70 -13.99 -12.47 5.78
#